data_AF-A0A7C5Y981-F1
#
_entry.id   AF-A0A7C5Y981-F1
#
_cell.length_a   1.000
_cell.length_b   1.000
_cell.length_c   1.000
_cell.angle_alpha   90.00
_cell.angle_beta   90.00
_cell.angle_gamma   90.00
#
_symmetry.space_group_name_H-M   'P 1'
#
loop_
_entity.id
_entity.type
_entity.pdbx_description
1 polymer ?
#
loop_
_entity_poly.entity_id
_entity_poly.type
_entity_poly.pdbx_seq_one_letter_code
_entity_poly.pdbx_strand_id
1 'polypeptide(L)'
;MMWLCALSLLAIANNLTNIALNRPYTMQPQPNYRYCTDPDDRTQLTDGQYAKGGRFWTQKETVGWQNASPVIITVDLGRDAPIKGVSFNTAAGTAGVQFPAVIWVLVSIDGKQWYEVGAL
;
A
#
# COMPACT_ATOMS: atom_id res chain seq x y z
N MET A 1 -7.22 57.39 -7.53
CA MET A 1 -7.24 56.28 -8.50
C MET A 1 -6.28 55.23 -7.98
N MET A 2 -6.79 54.15 -7.40
CA MET A 2 -6.01 53.15 -6.67
C MET A 2 -5.99 51.85 -7.48
N TRP A 3 -4.81 51.27 -7.69
CA TRP A 3 -4.65 49.92 -8.21
C TRP A 3 -3.85 49.10 -7.21
N LEU A 4 -4.51 48.19 -6.51
CA LEU A 4 -3.88 47.10 -5.78
C LEU A 4 -4.06 45.84 -6.64
N CYS A 5 -2.95 45.25 -7.07
CA CYS A 5 -2.93 43.91 -7.64
C CYS A 5 -2.18 43.03 -6.64
N ALA A 6 -2.92 42.28 -5.81
CA ALA A 6 -2.37 41.21 -5.00
C ALA A 6 -2.61 39.91 -5.77
N LEU A 7 -1.59 39.43 -6.47
CA LEU A 7 -1.59 38.10 -7.07
C LEU A 7 -1.44 37.09 -5.91
N SER A 8 -2.54 36.51 -5.43
CA SER A 8 -2.46 35.38 -4.52
C SER A 8 -2.06 34.14 -5.32
N LEU A 9 -0.76 33.84 -5.33
CA LEU A 9 -0.31 32.47 -5.57
C LEU A 9 -0.77 31.63 -4.38
N LEU A 10 -1.99 31.09 -4.48
CA LEU A 10 -2.33 29.87 -3.77
C LEU A 10 -1.41 28.80 -4.33
N ALA A 11 -0.31 28.52 -3.62
CA ALA A 11 0.40 27.28 -3.79
C ALA A 11 -0.64 26.17 -3.62
N ILE A 12 -1.03 25.54 -4.73
CA ILE A 12 -1.86 24.36 -4.70
C ILE A 12 -1.00 23.32 -3.98
N ALA A 13 -1.21 23.16 -2.69
CA ALA A 13 -0.69 22.00 -1.97
C ALA A 13 -1.16 20.78 -2.77
N ASN A 14 -0.21 20.00 -3.28
CA ASN A 14 -0.50 18.75 -3.98
C ASN A 14 -1.21 17.82 -2.99
N ASN A 15 -2.53 17.89 -2.91
CA ASN A 15 -3.37 17.00 -2.13
C ASN A 15 -3.44 15.65 -2.86
N LEU A 16 -2.34 14.90 -2.82
CA LEU A 16 -2.35 13.50 -3.19
C LEU A 16 -3.20 12.76 -2.17
N THR A 17 -4.42 12.40 -2.55
CA THR A 17 -5.32 11.59 -1.75
C THR A 17 -4.94 10.12 -1.87
N ASN A 18 -4.86 9.40 -0.75
CA ASN A 18 -4.76 7.94 -0.78
C ASN A 18 -6.10 7.35 -1.25
N ILE A 19 -6.20 7.04 -2.54
CA ILE A 19 -7.40 6.45 -3.14
C ILE A 19 -7.60 4.96 -2.76
N ALA A 20 -6.60 4.32 -2.16
CA ALA A 20 -6.66 2.96 -1.64
C ALA A 20 -7.13 2.91 -0.16
N LEU A 21 -7.27 4.05 0.52
CA LEU A 21 -7.70 4.09 1.92
C LEU A 21 -9.07 3.40 2.09
N ASN A 22 -9.14 2.44 3.02
CA ASN A 22 -10.29 1.60 3.33
C ASN A 22 -10.85 0.80 2.14
N ARG A 23 -10.06 0.60 1.08
CA ARG A 23 -10.48 -0.21 -0.07
C ARG A 23 -10.29 -1.69 0.23
N PRO A 24 -11.23 -2.56 -0.19
CA PRO A 24 -11.08 -3.98 -0.01
C PRO A 24 -9.91 -4.49 -0.85
N TYR A 25 -9.30 -5.57 -0.39
CA TYR A 25 -8.25 -6.26 -1.12
C TYR A 25 -8.30 -7.76 -0.89
N THR A 26 -7.65 -8.49 -1.78
CA THR A 26 -7.41 -9.94 -1.65
C THR A 26 -5.92 -10.21 -1.58
N MET A 27 -5.56 -11.30 -0.89
CA MET A 27 -4.18 -11.77 -0.78
C MET A 27 -4.06 -13.23 -1.17
N GLN A 28 -3.03 -13.54 -1.95
CA GLN A 28 -2.70 -14.91 -2.33
C GLN A 28 -1.19 -15.16 -2.24
N PRO A 29 -0.72 -16.12 -1.42
CA PRO A 29 -1.51 -16.88 -0.44
C PRO A 29 -2.03 -15.98 0.69
N GLN A 30 -2.98 -16.51 1.48
CA GLN A 30 -3.38 -15.86 2.72
C GLN A 30 -2.17 -15.71 3.67
N PRO A 31 -2.13 -14.66 4.49
CA PRO A 31 -1.10 -14.47 5.50
C PRO A 31 -1.00 -15.69 6.42
N ASN A 32 0.23 -16.07 6.75
CA ASN A 32 0.48 -17.30 7.51
C ASN A 32 1.55 -17.12 8.61
N TYR A 33 2.04 -15.89 8.83
CA TYR A 33 3.06 -15.66 9.82
C TYR A 33 2.46 -15.47 11.21
N ARG A 34 2.48 -16.55 12.00
CA ARG A 34 1.79 -16.71 13.29
C ARG A 34 1.92 -15.55 14.28
N TYR A 35 3.00 -14.78 14.22
CA TYR A 35 3.27 -13.73 15.20
C TYR A 35 2.50 -12.44 14.91
N CYS A 36 2.21 -12.15 13.64
CA CYS A 36 1.46 -10.95 13.26
C CYS A 36 0.08 -11.28 12.68
N THR A 37 -0.09 -12.41 11.96
CA THR A 37 -1.37 -12.82 11.38
C THR A 37 -2.53 -12.80 12.39
N ASP A 38 -3.64 -12.20 12.01
CA ASP A 38 -4.87 -12.06 12.79
C ASP A 38 -6.11 -11.83 11.89
N PRO A 39 -7.34 -11.75 12.44
CA PRO A 39 -8.55 -11.53 11.64
C PRO A 39 -8.64 -10.17 10.93
N ASP A 40 -7.81 -9.19 11.29
CA ASP A 40 -7.81 -7.83 10.74
C ASP A 40 -6.79 -7.66 9.60
N ASP A 41 -5.99 -8.70 9.31
CA ASP A 41 -5.17 -8.84 8.09
C ASP A 41 -5.95 -8.53 6.80
N ARG A 42 -7.28 -8.64 6.82
CA ARG A 42 -8.20 -8.31 5.70
C ARG A 42 -8.46 -6.82 5.48
N THR A 43 -8.01 -5.94 6.39
CA THR A 43 -8.19 -4.48 6.29
C THR A 43 -6.92 -3.67 6.52
N GLN A 44 -5.98 -4.17 7.31
CA GLN A 44 -4.79 -3.44 7.78
C GLN A 44 -3.91 -2.81 6.67
N LEU A 45 -3.79 -3.42 5.49
CA LEU A 45 -2.96 -2.85 4.41
C LEU A 45 -3.50 -1.53 3.84
N THR A 46 -4.75 -1.21 4.13
CA THR A 46 -5.45 -0.04 3.57
C THR A 46 -6.11 0.84 4.64
N ASP A 47 -5.94 0.55 5.93
CA ASP A 47 -6.62 1.28 7.01
C ASP A 47 -5.96 2.64 7.34
N GLY A 48 -4.79 2.90 6.77
CA GLY A 48 -4.02 4.13 6.96
C GLY A 48 -3.18 4.16 8.24
N GLN A 49 -3.12 3.06 8.98
CA GLN A 49 -2.31 2.91 10.18
C GLN A 49 -0.95 2.30 9.85
N TYR A 50 0.05 2.61 10.68
CA TYR A 50 1.38 2.06 10.58
C TYR A 50 1.76 1.40 11.91
N ALA A 51 2.51 0.31 11.84
CA ALA A 51 3.12 -0.29 13.01
C ALA A 51 3.99 0.74 13.75
N LYS A 52 3.75 0.89 15.06
CA LYS A 52 4.41 1.91 15.88
C LYS A 52 5.76 1.40 16.42
N GLY A 53 6.72 1.30 15.51
CA GLY A 53 8.10 0.90 15.83
C GLY A 53 8.27 -0.59 16.20
N GLY A 54 9.49 -0.95 16.59
CA GLY A 54 9.84 -2.33 16.93
C GLY A 54 9.98 -3.26 15.72
N ARG A 55 9.81 -4.56 15.96
CA ARG A 55 9.93 -5.61 14.94
C ARG A 55 8.58 -5.81 14.24
N PHE A 56 8.46 -5.41 12.98
CA PHE A 56 7.22 -5.53 12.18
C PHE A 56 6.58 -6.92 12.30
N TRP A 57 7.40 -7.96 12.17
CA TRP A 57 6.95 -9.35 12.20
C TRP A 57 6.39 -9.80 13.57
N THR A 58 6.32 -8.94 14.58
CA THR A 58 5.61 -9.24 15.84
C THR A 58 4.46 -8.26 16.14
N GLN A 59 4.19 -7.30 15.26
CA GLN A 59 3.12 -6.30 15.46
C GLN A 59 1.87 -6.72 14.73
N LYS A 60 0.70 -6.57 15.37
CA LYS A 60 -0.58 -6.94 14.77
C LYS A 60 -0.98 -6.01 13.63
N GLU A 61 -0.49 -4.78 13.64
CA GLU A 61 -0.66 -3.79 12.56
C GLU A 61 0.13 -4.11 11.28
N THR A 62 0.60 -5.36 11.11
CA THR A 62 1.43 -5.78 9.98
C THR A 62 1.01 -7.15 9.49
N VAL A 63 0.79 -7.24 8.19
CA VAL A 63 0.47 -8.51 7.53
C VAL A 63 1.77 -9.22 7.14
N GLY A 64 1.88 -10.52 7.46
CA GLY A 64 3.13 -11.26 7.30
C GLY A 64 2.97 -12.65 6.70
N TRP A 65 4.00 -13.05 5.97
CA TRP A 65 4.12 -14.37 5.36
C TRP A 65 5.45 -15.02 5.72
N GLN A 66 5.44 -16.35 5.73
CA GLN A 66 6.62 -17.20 5.83
C GLN A 66 6.53 -18.28 4.76
N ASN A 67 7.67 -18.52 4.10
CA ASN A 67 7.81 -19.50 3.02
C ASN A 67 6.77 -19.34 1.91
N ALA A 68 6.42 -18.09 1.57
CA ALA A 68 5.47 -17.76 0.51
C ALA A 68 6.15 -16.85 -0.52
N SER A 69 6.14 -17.26 -1.79
CA SER A 69 6.56 -16.43 -2.91
C SER A 69 5.96 -16.99 -4.21
N PRO A 70 5.35 -16.17 -5.07
CA PRO A 70 5.06 -14.76 -4.86
C PRO A 70 3.92 -14.55 -3.85
N VAL A 71 3.82 -13.33 -3.31
CA VAL A 71 2.63 -12.82 -2.62
C VAL A 71 1.96 -11.82 -3.54
N ILE A 72 0.69 -12.06 -3.85
CA ILE A 72 -0.14 -11.20 -4.71
C ILE A 72 -1.15 -10.49 -3.83
N ILE A 73 -1.14 -9.15 -3.89
CA ILE A 73 -2.08 -8.28 -3.18
C ILE A 73 -2.85 -7.49 -4.23
N THR A 74 -4.17 -7.71 -4.30
CA THR A 74 -5.04 -7.03 -5.26
C THR A 74 -5.96 -6.08 -4.52
N VAL A 75 -5.79 -4.78 -4.72
CA VAL A 75 -6.64 -3.73 -4.12
C VAL A 75 -7.72 -3.32 -5.12
N ASP A 76 -8.99 -3.41 -4.73
CA ASP A 76 -10.11 -2.95 -5.56
C ASP A 76 -10.45 -1.49 -5.22
N LEU A 77 -10.09 -0.57 -6.13
CA LEU A 77 -10.38 0.85 -5.99
C LEU A 77 -11.88 1.18 -6.16
N GLY A 78 -12.69 0.23 -6.63
CA GLY A 78 -14.14 0.35 -6.82
C GLY A 78 -14.55 1.25 -8.00
N ARG A 79 -13.59 1.81 -8.74
CA ARG A 79 -13.79 2.59 -9.96
C ARG A 79 -12.49 2.70 -10.75
N ASP A 80 -12.60 3.01 -12.04
CA ASP A 80 -11.47 3.50 -12.82
C ASP A 80 -11.02 4.87 -12.27
N ALA A 81 -9.76 4.96 -11.88
CA ALA A 81 -9.17 6.16 -11.28
C ALA A 81 -7.69 6.29 -11.65
N PRO A 82 -7.21 7.51 -11.94
CA PRO A 82 -5.80 7.73 -12.20
C PRO A 82 -4.96 7.48 -10.93
N ILE A 83 -3.92 6.66 -11.07
CA ILE A 83 -2.95 6.36 -10.01
C ILE A 83 -1.67 7.13 -10.30
N LYS A 84 -1.28 8.04 -9.40
CA LYS A 84 -0.05 8.84 -9.57
C LYS A 84 1.19 8.18 -8.97
N GLY A 85 1.00 7.22 -8.07
CA GLY A 85 2.09 6.48 -7.45
C GLY A 85 1.57 5.48 -6.43
N VAL A 86 2.47 4.59 -6.02
CA VAL A 86 2.24 3.58 -4.99
C VAL A 86 3.35 3.70 -3.96
N SER A 87 2.99 3.58 -2.68
CA SER A 87 3.93 3.49 -1.57
C SER A 87 3.76 2.15 -0.87
N PHE A 88 4.87 1.49 -0.54
CA PHE A 88 4.87 0.24 0.21
C PHE A 88 5.73 0.38 1.46
N ASN A 89 5.21 -0.04 2.60
CA ASN A 89 5.92 0.03 3.88
C ASN A 89 6.30 -1.38 4.34
N THR A 90 7.59 -1.63 4.53
CA THR A 90 8.11 -2.95 4.89
C THR A 90 9.38 -2.83 5.72
N ALA A 91 9.76 -3.90 6.39
CA ALA A 91 10.95 -3.96 7.23
C ALA A 91 11.67 -5.30 7.07
N ALA A 92 12.99 -5.28 7.19
CA ALA A 92 13.85 -6.46 7.11
C ALA A 92 15.15 -6.24 7.91
N GLY A 93 16.06 -7.21 7.85
CA GLY A 93 17.45 -7.07 8.27
C GLY A 93 17.86 -7.84 9.53
N THR A 94 16.91 -8.46 10.24
CA THR A 94 17.22 -9.33 11.40
C THR A 94 16.19 -10.45 11.54
N ALA A 95 16.47 -11.43 12.40
CA ALA A 95 15.59 -12.57 12.70
C ALA A 95 15.13 -13.36 11.45
N GLY A 96 15.96 -13.41 10.40
CA GLY A 96 15.64 -14.11 9.15
C GLY A 96 14.61 -13.41 8.27
N VAL A 97 14.22 -12.16 8.58
CA VAL A 97 13.29 -11.38 7.77
C VAL A 97 14.07 -10.62 6.69
N GLN A 98 13.68 -10.84 5.44
CA GLN A 98 14.31 -10.29 4.24
C GLN A 98 13.38 -9.32 3.53
N PHE A 99 13.95 -8.34 2.82
CA PHE A 99 13.18 -7.53 1.89
C PHE A 99 12.69 -8.40 0.73
N PRO A 100 11.53 -8.07 0.12
CA PRO A 100 11.16 -8.63 -1.17
C PRO A 100 12.28 -8.40 -2.18
N ALA A 101 12.56 -9.38 -3.05
CA ALA A 101 13.54 -9.22 -4.11
C ALA A 101 13.12 -8.15 -5.14
N VAL A 102 11.81 -8.01 -5.33
CA VAL A 102 11.18 -6.99 -6.18
C VAL A 102 9.72 -6.86 -5.75
N ILE A 103 9.14 -5.67 -5.94
CA ILE A 103 7.68 -5.47 -5.85
C ILE A 103 7.19 -5.00 -7.22
N TRP A 104 6.45 -5.85 -7.94
CA TRP A 104 5.82 -5.47 -9.20
C TRP A 104 4.50 -4.76 -8.96
N VAL A 105 4.27 -3.67 -9.68
CA VAL A 105 3.02 -2.90 -9.66
C VAL A 105 2.31 -3.11 -10.99
N LEU A 106 1.11 -3.70 -10.91
CA LEU A 106 0.26 -3.94 -12.05
C LEU A 106 -1.08 -3.23 -11.86
N VAL A 107 -1.72 -2.82 -12.96
CA VAL A 107 -3.06 -2.22 -12.97
C VAL A 107 -3.99 -2.99 -13.90
N SER A 108 -5.28 -2.95 -13.59
CA SER A 108 -6.35 -3.56 -14.38
C SER A 108 -7.63 -2.75 -14.24
N ILE A 109 -8.41 -2.68 -15.33
CA ILE A 109 -9.76 -2.11 -15.33
C ILE A 109 -10.86 -3.18 -15.24
N ASP A 110 -10.53 -4.46 -15.46
CA ASP A 110 -11.48 -5.57 -15.55
C ASP A 110 -11.19 -6.72 -14.57
N GLY A 111 -10.08 -6.64 -13.82
CA GLY A 111 -9.61 -7.68 -12.91
C GLY A 111 -9.09 -8.95 -13.60
N LYS A 112 -9.00 -8.97 -14.93
CA LYS A 112 -8.64 -10.14 -15.75
C LYS A 112 -7.35 -9.91 -16.52
N GLN A 113 -7.25 -8.76 -17.18
CA GLN A 113 -6.06 -8.34 -17.91
C GLN A 113 -5.28 -7.33 -17.08
N TRP A 114 -4.00 -7.62 -16.85
CA TRP A 114 -3.13 -6.85 -15.98
C TRP A 114 -1.95 -6.30 -16.77
N TYR A 115 -1.60 -5.05 -16.51
CA TYR A 115 -0.52 -4.33 -17.18
C TYR A 115 0.49 -3.87 -16.13
N GLU A 116 1.76 -4.26 -16.29
CA GLU A 116 2.85 -3.77 -15.46
C GLU A 116 3.08 -2.27 -15.72
N VAL A 117 3.17 -1.50 -14.63
CA VAL A 117 3.41 -0.05 -14.69
C VAL A 117 4.67 0.37 -13.93
N GLY A 118 5.33 -0.57 -13.26
CA GLY A 118 6.63 -0.35 -12.62
C GLY A 118 7.00 -1.42 -11.60
N ALA A 119 8.20 -1.27 -11.04
CA ALA A 119 8.71 -2.10 -9.96
C ALA A 119 9.47 -1.24 -8.94
N LEU A 120 9.52 -1.71 -7.69
CA LEU A 120 10.32 -1.17 -6.59
C LEU A 120 11.42 -2.16 -6.18
#